data_AF-A0A075GXU3-F1
#
_entry.id   AF-A0A075GXU3-F1
#
_cell.length_a   1.000
_cell.length_b   1.000
_cell.length_c   1.000
_cell.angle_alpha   90.00
_cell.angle_beta   90.00
_cell.angle_gamma   90.00
#
_symmetry.space_group_name_H-M   'P 1'
#
loop_
_entity.id
_entity.type
_entity.pdbx_description
1 polymer ?
#
loop_
_entity_poly.entity_id
_entity_poly.type
_entity_poly.pdbx_seq_one_letter_code
_entity_poly.pdbx_strand_id
1 'polypeptide(L)'
;MDSEQLAESLGLNSWVCLGDGIGGLLKVRVEDFRVEEQADAPALDPKGRFTIARITLTDWETNRFVNRLARALKMSRNRIWFSGTKDKRAVTTQLFVIDAHQQKVADVEIKDVEIEVLGRSHQKVKMGDHSSNRFTVTIRGCAEKDGSPMQIDRALEEIEMIRSQLEEKLGDGRFPNWVGPQRFGATRPVTPVVGRHVVNGDFESAVNEYLGMAGLNEMEQVANFRTLWRDSGDVEAAIEAIPQHLGYEMSMLNSLKSRPDDWVAAFRKLPNNLQLMTVHSLQSMAFNHALGARIESGLSITLPIEGDVVGPVGDKGKINTGKLSIVTSDTRPRISRNCLLGRLAVTGTLPGSEGTQPVGEMADIEAKVFEELELSEIDWHVKAIPRLTTKGTRRALAGQFSDFACEEVSQIDLTESNEKWAKGPSEGDRWHPEGCCIRFRFSLPPGTYATTLLREFTRAPLHQS
;
A
#
# COMPACT_ATOMS: atom_id res chain seq x y z
N MET A 1 16.76 12.38 -7.74
CA MET A 1 15.95 12.44 -6.50
C MET A 1 16.53 11.41 -5.57
N ASP A 2 17.10 11.85 -4.45
CA ASP A 2 17.55 10.91 -3.41
C ASP A 2 16.33 10.31 -2.68
N SER A 3 16.56 9.35 -1.78
CA SER A 3 15.46 8.64 -1.11
C SER A 3 14.68 9.49 -0.11
N GLU A 4 15.29 10.54 0.44
CA GLU A 4 14.64 11.43 1.41
C GLU A 4 13.69 12.38 0.68
N GLN A 5 14.15 12.97 -0.43
CA GLN A 5 13.32 13.77 -1.34
C GLN A 5 12.12 12.97 -1.85
N LEU A 6 12.32 11.68 -2.14
CA LEU A 6 11.20 10.80 -2.51
C LEU A 6 10.20 10.65 -1.35
N ALA A 7 10.69 10.39 -0.14
CA ALA A 7 9.82 10.25 1.03
C ALA A 7 9.04 11.52 1.33
N GLU A 8 9.71 12.68 1.28
CA GLU A 8 9.11 14.01 1.43
C GLU A 8 8.05 14.26 0.36
N SER A 9 8.34 13.98 -0.92
CA SER A 9 7.35 14.17 -2.01
C SER A 9 6.06 13.38 -1.79
N LEU A 10 6.13 12.24 -1.09
CA LEU A 10 5.01 11.36 -0.78
C LEU A 10 4.36 11.63 0.60
N GLY A 11 4.85 12.62 1.36
CA GLY A 11 4.40 12.93 2.72
C GLY A 11 4.76 11.82 3.73
N LEU A 12 5.88 11.13 3.51
CA LEU A 12 6.38 10.00 4.29
C LEU A 12 7.69 10.34 5.02
N ASN A 13 7.91 11.60 5.38
CA ASN A 13 9.08 12.12 6.08
C ASN A 13 8.84 12.40 7.59
N SER A 14 7.59 12.40 8.06
CA SER A 14 7.26 12.65 9.47
C SER A 14 7.20 11.37 10.32
N TRP A 15 7.38 11.53 11.64
CA TRP A 15 7.40 10.45 12.63
C TRP A 15 6.67 10.86 13.91
N VAL A 16 5.90 9.95 14.52
CA VAL A 16 5.27 10.20 15.83
C VAL A 16 6.26 10.05 16.98
N CYS A 17 7.21 9.14 16.86
CA CYS A 17 8.14 8.76 17.92
C CYS A 17 9.58 9.16 17.57
N LEU A 18 10.39 9.40 18.59
CA LEU A 18 11.84 9.53 18.42
C LEU A 18 12.46 8.15 18.24
N GLY A 19 13.61 8.11 17.57
CA GLY A 19 14.35 6.88 17.25
C GLY A 19 14.99 6.97 15.87
N ASP A 20 16.07 6.23 15.66
CA ASP A 20 16.68 6.08 14.34
C ASP A 20 16.12 4.85 13.61
N GLY A 21 15.51 3.90 14.32
CA GLY A 21 15.01 2.65 13.74
C GLY A 21 16.15 1.73 13.27
N ILE A 22 15.79 0.49 12.97
CA ILE A 22 16.76 -0.60 12.77
C ILE A 22 17.31 -0.76 11.34
N GLY A 23 16.82 0.05 10.39
CA GLY A 23 17.13 -0.12 8.97
C GLY A 23 16.69 -1.49 8.43
N GLY A 24 17.55 -2.11 7.64
CA GLY A 24 17.41 -3.45 7.08
C GLY A 24 16.64 -3.52 5.76
N LEU A 25 16.55 -4.74 5.23
CA LEU A 25 15.88 -5.05 3.97
C LEU A 25 14.61 -5.87 4.17
N LEU A 26 13.59 -5.54 3.38
CA LEU A 26 12.35 -6.29 3.24
C LEU A 26 12.41 -7.20 2.02
N LYS A 27 11.67 -8.32 2.07
CA LYS A 27 11.42 -9.20 0.91
C LYS A 27 12.70 -9.64 0.18
N VAL A 28 13.83 -9.81 0.90
CA VAL A 28 15.08 -10.32 0.31
C VAL A 28 14.84 -11.70 -0.29
N ARG A 29 14.15 -12.55 0.47
CA ARG A 29 13.56 -13.81 0.00
C ARG A 29 12.03 -13.72 -0.02
N VAL A 30 11.40 -14.63 -0.76
CA VAL A 30 9.93 -14.77 -0.78
C VAL A 30 9.42 -15.19 0.61
N GLU A 31 10.15 -16.05 1.32
CA GLU A 31 9.74 -16.54 2.65
C GLU A 31 9.87 -15.50 3.76
N ASP A 32 10.58 -14.40 3.52
CA ASP A 32 10.73 -13.30 4.48
C ASP A 32 9.45 -12.49 4.63
N PHE A 33 8.47 -12.67 3.76
CA PHE A 33 7.20 -11.98 3.83
C PHE A 33 6.07 -12.99 3.76
N ARG A 34 5.50 -13.31 4.93
CA ARG A 34 4.38 -14.24 5.04
C ARG A 34 3.11 -13.53 5.44
N VAL A 35 2.02 -13.87 4.79
CA VAL A 35 0.69 -13.32 5.06
C VAL A 35 -0.30 -14.46 5.21
N GLU A 36 -0.86 -14.60 6.40
CA GLU A 36 -1.94 -15.54 6.67
C GLU A 36 -3.25 -14.80 6.91
N GLU A 37 -4.24 -15.05 6.05
CA GLU A 37 -5.58 -14.53 6.22
C GLU A 37 -6.26 -15.15 7.44
N GLN A 38 -6.70 -14.31 8.38
CA GLN A 38 -7.52 -14.72 9.49
C GLN A 38 -8.98 -14.56 9.07
N ALA A 39 -9.65 -15.67 8.79
CA ALA A 39 -11.04 -15.71 8.39
C ALA A 39 -11.73 -16.92 9.02
N ASP A 40 -12.98 -16.73 9.45
CA ASP A 40 -13.81 -17.83 9.89
C ASP A 40 -14.18 -18.69 8.67
N ALA A 41 -13.83 -19.97 8.72
CA ALA A 41 -14.23 -20.90 7.68
C ALA A 41 -15.77 -20.97 7.64
N PRO A 42 -16.39 -20.94 6.45
CA PRO A 42 -17.83 -21.12 6.35
C PRO A 42 -18.27 -22.44 6.99
N ALA A 43 -19.48 -22.47 7.54
CA ALA A 43 -20.00 -23.66 8.23
C ALA A 43 -19.89 -24.91 7.33
N LEU A 44 -19.23 -25.94 7.85
CA LEU A 44 -18.95 -27.16 7.11
C LEU A 44 -20.17 -28.11 7.12
N ASP A 45 -20.46 -28.68 5.96
CA ASP A 45 -21.45 -29.72 5.75
C ASP A 45 -20.92 -30.67 4.66
N PRO A 46 -20.74 -31.98 4.93
CA PRO A 46 -20.31 -32.96 3.92
C PRO A 46 -21.20 -33.01 2.66
N LYS A 47 -22.48 -32.62 2.78
CA LYS A 47 -23.43 -32.49 1.66
C LYS A 47 -23.34 -31.15 0.94
N GLY A 48 -22.49 -30.24 1.43
CA GLY A 48 -22.23 -28.92 0.87
C GLY A 48 -21.83 -28.98 -0.60
N ARG A 49 -22.30 -28.02 -1.41
CA ARG A 49 -21.94 -27.96 -2.82
C ARG A 49 -20.46 -27.67 -3.04
N PHE A 50 -19.92 -26.69 -2.32
CA PHE A 50 -18.60 -26.13 -2.52
C PHE A 50 -17.55 -26.82 -1.65
N THR A 51 -16.32 -26.87 -2.13
CA THR A 51 -15.14 -27.25 -1.33
C THR A 51 -14.49 -26.01 -0.76
N ILE A 52 -14.20 -26.05 0.53
CA ILE A 52 -13.40 -25.03 1.23
C ILE A 52 -11.98 -25.56 1.33
N ALA A 53 -11.01 -24.78 0.86
CA ALA A 53 -9.61 -25.11 0.95
C ALA A 53 -8.81 -23.92 1.51
N ARG A 54 -7.88 -24.20 2.42
CA ARG A 54 -6.81 -23.29 2.78
C ARG A 54 -5.69 -23.51 1.79
N ILE A 55 -5.30 -22.46 1.08
CA ILE A 55 -4.30 -22.56 0.02
C ILE A 55 -3.13 -21.66 0.37
N THR A 56 -1.94 -22.24 0.41
CA THR A 56 -0.67 -21.53 0.55
C THR A 56 -0.03 -21.38 -0.82
N LEU A 57 0.33 -20.15 -1.15
CA LEU A 57 0.93 -19.75 -2.42
C LEU A 57 2.31 -19.14 -2.17
N THR A 58 3.33 -19.60 -2.88
CA THR A 58 4.70 -19.05 -2.81
C THR A 58 5.06 -18.36 -4.13
N ASP A 59 5.26 -17.05 -4.11
CA ASP A 59 5.55 -16.19 -5.29
C ASP A 59 4.48 -16.19 -6.40
N TRP A 60 3.20 -16.29 -6.01
CA TRP A 60 2.07 -16.25 -6.95
C TRP A 60 1.23 -15.00 -6.80
N GLU A 61 0.83 -14.43 -7.94
CA GLU A 61 -0.30 -13.50 -7.98
C GLU A 61 -1.61 -14.31 -7.95
N THR A 62 -2.55 -13.91 -7.09
CA THR A 62 -3.78 -14.65 -6.79
C THR A 62 -4.61 -14.94 -8.05
N ASN A 63 -4.81 -13.98 -8.96
CA ASN A 63 -5.59 -14.20 -10.19
C ASN A 63 -4.89 -15.14 -11.17
N ARG A 64 -3.56 -15.08 -11.28
CA ARG A 64 -2.76 -16.03 -12.06
C ARG A 64 -2.95 -17.46 -11.53
N PHE A 65 -2.90 -17.62 -10.21
CA PHE A 65 -3.18 -18.91 -9.56
C PHE A 65 -4.61 -19.39 -9.84
N VAL A 66 -5.62 -18.54 -9.64
CA VAL A 66 -7.04 -18.88 -9.88
C VAL A 66 -7.27 -19.34 -11.33
N ASN A 67 -6.64 -18.68 -12.31
CA ASN A 67 -6.70 -19.10 -13.71
C ASN A 67 -6.03 -20.46 -13.93
N ARG A 68 -4.91 -20.75 -13.26
CA ARG A 68 -4.22 -22.04 -13.33
C ARG A 68 -5.05 -23.16 -12.71
N LEU A 69 -5.62 -22.91 -11.52
CA LEU A 69 -6.50 -23.84 -10.81
C LEU A 69 -7.77 -24.14 -11.62
N ALA A 70 -8.41 -23.12 -12.18
CA ALA A 70 -9.59 -23.29 -13.02
C ALA A 70 -9.34 -24.20 -14.24
N ARG A 71 -8.17 -24.06 -14.88
CA ARG A 71 -7.75 -24.94 -15.99
C ARG A 71 -7.51 -26.37 -15.52
N ALA A 72 -6.83 -26.57 -14.39
CA ALA A 72 -6.61 -27.90 -13.81
C ALA A 72 -7.93 -28.60 -13.51
N LEU A 73 -8.91 -27.87 -12.97
CA LEU A 73 -10.25 -28.37 -12.63
C LEU A 73 -11.22 -28.41 -13.83
N LYS A 74 -10.80 -27.97 -15.02
CA LYS A 74 -11.62 -27.87 -16.24
C LYS A 74 -12.94 -27.11 -16.01
N MET A 75 -12.86 -25.97 -15.34
CA MET A 75 -14.01 -25.13 -15.00
C MET A 75 -13.76 -23.64 -15.27
N SER A 76 -14.83 -22.85 -15.24
CA SER A 76 -14.71 -21.39 -15.32
C SER A 76 -14.08 -20.81 -14.04
N ARG A 77 -13.19 -19.81 -14.19
CA ARG A 77 -12.60 -19.09 -13.05
C ARG A 77 -13.63 -18.43 -12.13
N ASN A 78 -14.81 -18.08 -12.64
CA ASN A 78 -15.88 -17.42 -11.87
C ASN A 78 -16.56 -18.37 -10.86
N ARG A 79 -16.15 -19.63 -10.85
CA ARG A 79 -16.58 -20.67 -9.91
C ARG A 79 -15.57 -20.92 -8.77
N ILE A 80 -14.60 -20.02 -8.62
CA ILE A 80 -13.61 -19.99 -7.54
C ILE A 80 -13.73 -18.62 -6.86
N TRP A 81 -13.96 -18.61 -5.54
CA TRP A 81 -14.14 -17.39 -4.74
C TRP A 81 -13.07 -17.30 -3.65
N PHE A 82 -12.64 -16.08 -3.35
CA PHE A 82 -11.66 -15.76 -2.31
C PHE A 82 -11.92 -14.33 -1.79
N SER A 83 -11.41 -14.01 -0.61
CA SER A 83 -11.80 -12.78 0.12
C SER A 83 -11.00 -11.53 -0.29
N GLY A 84 -9.85 -11.71 -0.93
CA GLY A 84 -9.02 -10.62 -1.48
C GLY A 84 -7.72 -11.13 -2.09
N THR A 85 -7.04 -10.27 -2.83
CA THR A 85 -5.69 -10.55 -3.34
C THR A 85 -4.66 -10.26 -2.25
N LYS A 86 -3.55 -11.00 -2.24
CA LYS A 86 -2.39 -10.75 -1.37
C LYS A 86 -1.17 -10.39 -2.20
N ASP A 87 -0.08 -10.02 -1.53
CA ASP A 87 1.21 -9.75 -2.16
C ASP A 87 1.68 -10.93 -3.02
N LYS A 88 2.10 -10.66 -4.26
CA LYS A 88 2.70 -11.67 -5.13
C LYS A 88 4.00 -12.22 -4.53
N ARG A 89 4.96 -11.32 -4.24
CA ARG A 89 6.30 -11.67 -3.74
C ARG A 89 6.24 -11.92 -2.23
N ALA A 90 5.61 -13.04 -1.87
CA ALA A 90 5.34 -13.46 -0.50
C ALA A 90 4.96 -14.95 -0.46
N VAL A 91 4.95 -15.52 0.75
CA VAL A 91 4.21 -16.76 1.05
C VAL A 91 2.85 -16.37 1.62
N THR A 92 1.78 -16.66 0.91
CA THR A 92 0.43 -16.21 1.30
C THR A 92 -0.50 -17.38 1.51
N THR A 93 -1.18 -17.42 2.65
CA THR A 93 -2.17 -18.46 2.98
C THR A 93 -3.54 -17.83 3.13
N GLN A 94 -4.53 -18.30 2.38
CA GLN A 94 -5.89 -17.79 2.45
C GLN A 94 -6.95 -18.84 2.13
N LEU A 95 -8.21 -18.53 2.45
CA LEU A 95 -9.33 -19.42 2.16
C LEU A 95 -9.86 -19.22 0.74
N PHE A 96 -10.10 -20.35 0.07
CA PHE A 96 -10.78 -20.42 -1.21
C PHE A 96 -12.05 -21.26 -1.10
N VAL A 97 -13.10 -20.82 -1.78
CA VAL A 97 -14.32 -21.61 -2.01
C VAL A 97 -14.33 -22.01 -3.47
N ILE A 98 -14.43 -23.30 -3.73
CA ILE A 98 -14.29 -23.89 -5.06
C ILE A 98 -15.54 -24.72 -5.37
N ASP A 99 -16.19 -24.44 -6.50
CA ASP A 99 -17.35 -25.22 -6.97
C ASP A 99 -16.92 -26.53 -7.68
N ALA A 100 -16.19 -27.36 -6.95
CA ALA A 100 -15.73 -28.68 -7.36
C ALA A 100 -15.83 -29.66 -6.19
N HIS A 101 -15.75 -30.96 -6.49
CA HIS A 101 -15.74 -31.99 -5.45
C HIS A 101 -14.39 -32.01 -4.73
N GLN A 102 -14.39 -32.25 -3.41
CA GLN A 102 -13.20 -32.15 -2.56
C GLN A 102 -12.02 -33.00 -3.04
N GLN A 103 -12.27 -34.22 -3.52
CA GLN A 103 -11.22 -35.09 -4.07
C GLN A 103 -10.54 -34.46 -5.28
N LYS A 104 -11.31 -33.88 -6.21
CA LYS A 104 -10.75 -33.23 -7.40
C LYS A 104 -9.90 -32.02 -7.05
N VAL A 105 -10.19 -31.35 -5.93
CA VAL A 105 -9.40 -30.21 -5.44
C VAL A 105 -8.13 -30.70 -4.77
N ALA A 106 -8.20 -31.75 -3.96
CA ALA A 106 -7.05 -32.36 -3.29
C ALA A 106 -6.04 -32.96 -4.27
N ASP A 107 -6.51 -33.52 -5.40
CA ASP A 107 -5.66 -34.12 -6.43
C ASP A 107 -4.96 -33.07 -7.33
N VAL A 108 -5.18 -31.76 -7.13
CA VAL A 108 -4.52 -30.72 -7.94
C VAL A 108 -3.09 -30.51 -7.46
N GLU A 109 -2.14 -30.79 -8.33
CA GLU A 109 -0.73 -30.48 -8.13
C GLU A 109 -0.31 -29.27 -8.97
N ILE A 110 0.15 -28.22 -8.29
CA ILE A 110 0.72 -27.03 -8.90
C ILE A 110 2.01 -26.71 -8.13
N LYS A 111 3.11 -26.49 -8.85
CA LYS A 111 4.39 -26.11 -8.23
C LYS A 111 4.22 -24.84 -7.39
N ASP A 112 4.86 -24.81 -6.22
CA ASP A 112 4.88 -23.67 -5.28
C ASP A 112 3.50 -23.33 -4.71
N VAL A 113 2.60 -24.33 -4.67
CA VAL A 113 1.24 -24.24 -4.13
C VAL A 113 0.97 -25.44 -3.22
N GLU A 114 0.43 -25.18 -2.04
CA GLU A 114 -0.07 -26.20 -1.13
C GLU A 114 -1.59 -26.02 -0.98
N ILE A 115 -2.34 -27.11 -1.13
CA ILE A 115 -3.81 -27.11 -1.03
C ILE A 115 -4.21 -28.01 0.14
N GLU A 116 -4.68 -27.40 1.23
CA GLU A 116 -5.28 -28.09 2.37
C GLU A 116 -6.81 -28.02 2.24
N VAL A 117 -7.45 -29.15 1.97
CA VAL A 117 -8.91 -29.21 1.92
C VAL A 117 -9.50 -29.32 3.32
N LEU A 118 -10.29 -28.31 3.72
CA LEU A 118 -10.91 -28.25 5.04
C LEU A 118 -12.25 -28.99 5.10
N GLY A 119 -12.95 -29.09 3.96
CA GLY A 119 -14.23 -29.78 3.87
C GLY A 119 -15.15 -29.18 2.81
N ARG A 120 -16.46 -29.38 2.99
CA ARG A 120 -17.50 -28.89 2.07
C ARG A 120 -18.45 -27.92 2.77
N SER A 121 -19.06 -27.01 2.03
CA SER A 121 -20.04 -26.04 2.54
C SER A 121 -21.08 -25.66 1.48
N HIS A 122 -22.23 -25.13 1.93
CA HIS A 122 -23.22 -24.48 1.07
C HIS A 122 -22.95 -22.99 0.86
N GLN A 123 -22.02 -22.42 1.63
CA GLN A 123 -21.74 -21.00 1.64
C GLN A 123 -20.57 -20.64 0.73
N LYS A 124 -20.63 -19.43 0.16
CA LYS A 124 -19.52 -18.80 -0.55
C LYS A 124 -18.85 -17.79 0.38
N VAL A 125 -17.56 -17.55 0.17
CA VAL A 125 -16.86 -16.41 0.74
C VAL A 125 -17.14 -15.17 -0.13
N LYS A 126 -17.47 -14.04 0.50
CA LYS A 126 -17.58 -12.74 -0.14
C LYS A 126 -16.27 -11.97 -0.01
N MET A 127 -16.12 -10.96 -0.86
CA MET A 127 -14.99 -10.05 -0.80
C MET A 127 -14.94 -9.35 0.56
N GLY A 128 -13.77 -9.41 1.21
CA GLY A 128 -13.53 -8.79 2.51
C GLY A 128 -14.07 -9.56 3.71
N ASP A 129 -14.46 -10.83 3.59
CA ASP A 129 -14.95 -11.64 4.71
C ASP A 129 -13.87 -12.07 5.73
N HIS A 130 -12.61 -11.66 5.56
CA HIS A 130 -11.56 -11.85 6.56
C HIS A 130 -11.61 -10.78 7.66
N SER A 131 -11.25 -11.17 8.88
CA SER A 131 -11.20 -10.28 10.05
C SER A 131 -9.87 -9.54 10.14
N SER A 132 -8.77 -10.19 9.77
CA SER A 132 -7.42 -9.60 9.74
C SER A 132 -6.46 -10.39 8.85
N ASN A 133 -5.25 -9.87 8.67
CA ASN A 133 -4.14 -10.58 8.06
C ASN A 133 -3.01 -10.65 9.10
N ARG A 134 -2.56 -11.85 9.42
CA ARG A 134 -1.41 -12.12 10.28
C ARG A 134 -0.16 -12.10 9.42
N PHE A 135 0.74 -11.19 9.74
CA PHE A 135 2.01 -11.02 9.06
C PHE A 135 3.12 -11.69 9.86
N THR A 136 4.01 -12.37 9.16
CA THR A 136 5.33 -12.75 9.68
C THR A 136 6.36 -12.22 8.70
N VAL A 137 7.07 -11.17 9.10
CA VAL A 137 7.99 -10.45 8.21
C VAL A 137 9.38 -10.44 8.80
N THR A 138 10.37 -10.90 8.03
CA THR A 138 11.78 -10.87 8.40
C THR A 138 12.45 -9.67 7.75
N ILE A 139 13.03 -8.81 8.59
CA ILE A 139 13.94 -7.73 8.21
C ILE A 139 15.36 -8.28 8.30
N ARG A 140 16.11 -8.19 7.21
CA ARG A 140 17.48 -8.74 7.13
C ARG A 140 18.52 -7.64 7.11
N GLY A 141 19.63 -7.88 7.79
CA GLY A 141 20.80 -7.02 7.77
C GLY A 141 20.52 -5.65 8.39
N CYS A 142 20.03 -5.62 9.63
CA CYS A 142 19.75 -4.38 10.35
C CYS A 142 21.02 -3.53 10.48
N ALA A 143 20.88 -2.22 10.40
CA ALA A 143 22.02 -1.31 10.38
C ALA A 143 21.74 -0.02 11.16
N GLU A 144 22.82 0.51 11.71
CA GLU A 144 22.84 1.82 12.34
C GLU A 144 22.58 2.93 11.32
N LYS A 145 22.47 4.17 11.79
CA LYS A 145 22.22 5.33 10.93
C LYS A 145 23.33 5.57 9.91
N ASP A 146 24.57 5.24 10.27
CA ASP A 146 25.75 5.36 9.41
C ASP A 146 25.95 4.16 8.46
N GLY A 147 25.03 3.18 8.48
CA GLY A 147 25.10 1.97 7.66
C GLY A 147 25.94 0.83 8.25
N SER A 148 26.56 1.02 9.43
CA SER A 148 27.30 -0.05 10.11
C SER A 148 26.37 -1.16 10.64
N PRO A 149 26.85 -2.41 10.81
CA PRO A 149 26.01 -3.53 11.24
C PRO A 149 25.47 -3.33 12.66
N MET A 150 24.16 -3.44 12.81
CA MET A 150 23.49 -3.35 14.10
C MET A 150 23.46 -4.73 14.80
N GLN A 151 23.80 -4.74 16.08
CA GLN A 151 23.74 -5.94 16.92
C GLN A 151 22.32 -6.23 17.40
N ILE A 152 22.05 -7.48 17.78
CA ILE A 152 20.70 -7.93 18.16
C ILE A 152 20.14 -7.15 19.37
N ASP A 153 20.91 -7.02 20.44
CA ASP A 153 20.45 -6.33 21.66
C ASP A 153 20.06 -4.89 21.36
N ARG A 154 20.88 -4.18 20.57
CA ARG A 154 20.62 -2.81 20.15
C ARG A 154 19.36 -2.69 19.29
N ALA A 155 19.15 -3.61 18.36
CA ALA A 155 17.96 -3.63 17.51
C ALA A 155 16.68 -3.86 18.33
N LEU A 156 16.70 -4.80 19.28
CA LEU A 156 15.54 -5.08 20.15
C LEU A 156 15.24 -3.92 21.09
N GLU A 157 16.26 -3.27 21.66
CA GLU A 157 16.11 -2.05 22.46
C GLU A 157 15.45 -0.91 21.66
N GLU A 158 15.91 -0.68 20.43
CA GLU A 158 15.37 0.36 19.55
C GLU A 158 13.90 0.09 19.19
N ILE A 159 13.56 -1.16 18.86
CA ILE A 159 12.18 -1.58 18.56
C ILE A 159 11.27 -1.36 19.78
N GLU A 160 11.71 -1.79 20.96
CA GLU A 160 10.92 -1.68 22.19
C GLU A 160 10.73 -0.22 22.63
N MET A 161 11.76 0.61 22.45
CA MET A 161 11.68 2.05 22.69
C MET A 161 10.66 2.72 21.76
N ILE A 162 10.67 2.40 20.46
CA ILE A 162 9.70 2.92 19.49
C ILE A 162 8.29 2.42 19.84
N ARG A 163 8.14 1.12 20.16
CA ARG A 163 6.86 0.50 20.54
C ARG A 163 6.25 1.20 21.76
N SER A 164 7.04 1.39 22.81
CA SER A 164 6.60 2.04 24.05
C SER A 164 6.15 3.49 23.82
N GLN A 165 6.90 4.24 23.01
CA GLN A 165 6.50 5.61 22.65
C GLN A 165 5.22 5.67 21.80
N LEU A 166 5.02 4.71 20.89
CA LEU A 166 3.78 4.62 20.12
C LEU A 166 2.59 4.37 21.05
N GLU A 167 2.74 3.41 21.97
CA GLU A 167 1.73 3.09 22.98
C GLU A 167 1.41 4.29 23.88
N GLU A 168 2.42 5.03 24.34
CA GLU A 168 2.24 6.24 25.16
C GLU A 168 1.50 7.34 24.40
N LYS A 169 1.92 7.64 23.16
CA LYS A 169 1.39 8.79 22.39
C LYS A 169 0.05 8.51 21.72
N LEU A 170 -0.18 7.28 21.27
CA LEU A 170 -1.32 6.91 20.44
C LEU A 170 -2.32 6.01 21.18
N GLY A 171 -1.86 5.29 22.20
CA GLY A 171 -2.56 4.18 22.84
C GLY A 171 -2.15 2.83 22.26
N ASP A 172 -2.44 1.78 23.02
CA ASP A 172 -2.07 0.40 22.67
C ASP A 172 -2.55 -0.02 21.27
N GLY A 173 -1.69 -0.76 20.57
CA GLY A 173 -1.94 -1.32 19.24
C GLY A 173 -2.21 -0.28 18.16
N ARG A 174 -1.69 0.95 18.25
CA ARG A 174 -1.93 2.02 17.27
C ARG A 174 -0.67 2.58 16.65
N PHE A 175 -0.80 3.02 15.41
CA PHE A 175 0.27 3.61 14.62
C PHE A 175 -0.30 4.58 13.57
N PRO A 176 0.51 5.47 12.98
CA PRO A 176 0.04 6.36 11.92
C PRO A 176 -0.38 5.58 10.67
N ASN A 177 -1.57 5.88 10.14
CA ASN A 177 -2.18 5.15 9.03
C ASN A 177 -1.74 5.66 7.66
N TRP A 178 -0.43 5.79 7.45
CA TRP A 178 0.15 6.21 6.19
C TRP A 178 -0.38 5.38 5.02
N VAL A 179 -0.37 5.98 3.83
CA VAL A 179 -0.47 5.25 2.58
C VAL A 179 0.94 4.95 2.08
N GLY A 180 1.25 3.65 1.93
CA GLY A 180 2.60 3.20 1.58
C GLY A 180 3.04 3.52 0.14
N PRO A 181 4.36 3.50 -0.14
CA PRO A 181 4.95 3.88 -1.43
C PRO A 181 4.42 3.06 -2.61
N GLN A 182 4.00 1.81 -2.37
CA GLN A 182 3.44 0.92 -3.39
C GLN A 182 2.18 1.49 -4.05
N ARG A 183 1.44 2.38 -3.36
CA ARG A 183 0.23 3.02 -3.91
C ARG A 183 0.53 4.11 -4.94
N PHE A 184 1.74 4.66 -4.91
CA PHE A 184 2.18 5.73 -5.81
C PHE A 184 3.04 5.19 -6.97
N GLY A 185 3.60 4.00 -6.81
CA GLY A 185 4.58 3.38 -7.69
C GLY A 185 5.94 3.36 -7.01
N ALA A 186 6.31 2.22 -6.41
CA ALA A 186 7.40 2.16 -5.42
C ALA A 186 8.75 2.72 -5.91
N THR A 187 9.15 2.39 -7.14
CA THR A 187 10.40 2.88 -7.74
C THR A 187 10.20 4.10 -8.63
N ARG A 188 8.95 4.39 -9.03
CA ARG A 188 8.59 5.50 -9.91
C ARG A 188 7.23 6.03 -9.46
N PRO A 189 7.18 7.02 -8.56
CA PRO A 189 5.95 7.55 -7.97
C PRO A 189 5.17 8.44 -8.95
N VAL A 190 5.06 8.03 -10.21
CA VAL A 190 4.44 8.80 -11.31
C VAL A 190 2.92 8.90 -11.17
N THR A 191 2.31 7.97 -10.45
CA THR A 191 0.85 7.83 -10.35
C THR A 191 0.17 9.11 -9.80
N PRO A 192 0.65 9.73 -8.69
CA PRO A 192 0.08 10.99 -8.21
C PRO A 192 0.38 12.18 -9.12
N VAL A 193 1.55 12.23 -9.76
CA VAL A 193 1.93 13.29 -10.72
C VAL A 193 0.96 13.30 -11.90
N VAL A 194 0.72 12.13 -12.50
CA VAL A 194 -0.28 11.97 -13.56
C VAL A 194 -1.67 12.29 -13.05
N GLY A 195 -2.00 11.88 -11.82
CA GLY A 195 -3.27 12.20 -11.17
C GLY A 195 -3.53 13.70 -11.12
N ARG A 196 -2.52 14.51 -10.78
CA ARG A 196 -2.58 15.99 -10.72
C ARG A 196 -2.96 16.59 -12.07
N HIS A 197 -2.33 16.16 -13.15
CA HIS A 197 -2.64 16.65 -14.48
C HIS A 197 -4.06 16.21 -14.93
N VAL A 198 -4.44 14.97 -14.63
CA VAL A 198 -5.78 14.43 -14.94
C VAL A 198 -6.89 15.22 -14.26
N VAL A 199 -6.75 15.56 -12.98
CA VAL A 199 -7.78 16.32 -12.26
C VAL A 199 -7.87 17.78 -12.72
N ASN A 200 -6.80 18.34 -13.29
CA ASN A 200 -6.79 19.66 -13.93
C ASN A 200 -7.27 19.64 -15.39
N GLY A 201 -7.56 18.45 -15.95
CA GLY A 201 -7.95 18.30 -17.36
C GLY A 201 -6.79 18.45 -18.36
N ASP A 202 -5.55 18.52 -17.88
CA ASP A 202 -4.33 18.60 -18.69
C ASP A 202 -3.85 17.18 -19.06
N PHE A 203 -4.48 16.57 -20.06
CA PHE A 203 -4.13 15.21 -20.47
C PHE A 203 -2.80 15.13 -21.24
N GLU A 204 -2.33 16.24 -21.79
CA GLU A 204 -1.03 16.30 -22.46
C GLU A 204 0.09 16.07 -21.45
N SER A 205 0.14 16.88 -20.40
CA SER A 205 1.13 16.69 -19.33
C SER A 205 0.94 15.35 -18.61
N ALA A 206 -0.30 14.87 -18.44
CA ALA A 206 -0.56 13.55 -17.86
C ALA A 206 0.10 12.40 -18.67
N VAL A 207 0.01 12.46 -20.00
CA VAL A 207 0.63 11.46 -20.89
C VAL A 207 2.15 11.66 -20.92
N ASN A 208 2.61 12.91 -21.01
CA ASN A 208 4.03 13.25 -21.01
C ASN A 208 4.74 12.75 -19.75
N GLU A 209 4.16 12.96 -18.58
CA GLU A 209 4.73 12.47 -17.31
C GLU A 209 4.70 10.94 -17.22
N TYR A 210 3.63 10.29 -17.67
CA TYR A 210 3.57 8.83 -17.64
C TYR A 210 4.66 8.18 -18.51
N LEU A 211 4.90 8.74 -19.69
CA LEU A 211 5.91 8.30 -20.66
C LEU A 211 7.33 8.72 -20.24
N GLY A 212 7.49 9.94 -19.74
CA GLY A 212 8.79 10.59 -19.58
C GLY A 212 9.35 10.60 -18.17
N MET A 213 8.55 10.51 -17.10
CA MET A 213 9.07 10.67 -15.73
C MET A 213 10.07 9.56 -15.39
N ALA A 214 11.29 9.94 -14.99
CA ALA A 214 12.32 9.01 -14.58
C ALA A 214 11.96 8.28 -13.28
N GLY A 215 12.36 7.01 -13.18
CA GLY A 215 12.29 6.21 -11.98
C GLY A 215 13.64 6.07 -11.27
N LEU A 216 13.61 5.53 -10.06
CA LEU A 216 14.79 5.11 -9.33
C LEU A 216 15.32 3.78 -9.89
N ASN A 217 16.64 3.72 -10.11
CA ASN A 217 17.35 2.51 -10.53
C ASN A 217 16.74 1.82 -11.78
N GLU A 218 16.31 2.62 -12.76
CA GLU A 218 15.76 2.09 -14.02
C GLU A 218 16.83 1.38 -14.85
N MET A 219 16.40 0.38 -15.63
CA MET A 219 17.27 -0.23 -16.65
C MET A 219 17.66 0.85 -17.67
N GLU A 220 18.91 0.82 -18.13
CA GLU A 220 19.48 1.81 -19.05
C GLU A 220 18.60 2.05 -20.29
N GLN A 221 18.05 0.97 -20.89
CA GLN A 221 17.15 1.07 -22.04
C GLN A 221 15.86 1.84 -21.73
N VAL A 222 15.29 1.67 -20.52
CA VAL A 222 14.11 2.41 -20.08
C VAL A 222 14.47 3.87 -19.84
N ALA A 223 15.58 4.14 -19.17
CA ALA A 223 16.06 5.50 -18.93
C ALA A 223 16.29 6.26 -20.26
N ASN A 224 16.92 5.62 -21.24
CA ASN A 224 17.16 6.20 -22.56
C ASN A 224 15.85 6.50 -23.30
N PHE A 225 14.88 5.58 -23.29
CA PHE A 225 13.55 5.81 -23.87
C PHE A 225 12.86 7.03 -23.23
N ARG A 226 12.87 7.11 -21.89
CA ARG A 226 12.22 8.22 -21.17
C ARG A 226 12.91 9.55 -21.47
N THR A 227 14.23 9.56 -21.53
CA THR A 227 15.01 10.76 -21.92
C THR A 227 14.72 11.18 -23.35
N LEU A 228 14.71 10.24 -24.30
CA LEU A 228 14.31 10.51 -25.68
C LEU A 228 12.93 11.16 -25.75
N TRP A 229 11.95 10.64 -25.02
CA TRP A 229 10.60 11.22 -24.98
C TRP A 229 10.61 12.64 -24.40
N ARG A 230 11.27 12.87 -23.26
CA ARG A 230 11.35 14.20 -22.64
C ARG A 230 12.03 15.24 -23.52
N ASP A 231 13.06 14.84 -24.27
CA ASP A 231 13.87 15.76 -25.07
C ASP A 231 13.23 16.08 -26.43
N SER A 232 12.57 15.10 -27.05
CA SER A 232 12.08 15.23 -28.44
C SER A 232 10.56 15.30 -28.58
N GLY A 233 9.80 14.62 -27.72
CA GLY A 233 8.36 14.37 -27.92
C GLY A 233 8.04 13.59 -29.21
N ASP A 234 9.04 13.01 -29.88
CA ASP A 234 8.88 12.35 -31.18
C ASP A 234 8.25 10.95 -30.98
N VAL A 235 7.02 10.80 -31.47
CA VAL A 235 6.23 9.58 -31.30
C VAL A 235 6.83 8.40 -32.07
N GLU A 236 7.30 8.62 -33.29
CA GLU A 236 7.92 7.62 -34.14
C GLU A 236 9.22 7.11 -33.51
N ALA A 237 10.12 8.02 -33.12
CA ALA A 237 11.38 7.67 -32.48
C ALA A 237 11.14 6.95 -31.14
N ALA A 238 10.15 7.40 -30.36
CA ALA A 238 9.79 6.75 -29.10
C ALA A 238 9.26 5.32 -29.32
N ILE A 239 8.46 5.06 -30.35
CA ILE A 239 7.98 3.70 -30.69
C ILE A 239 9.12 2.78 -31.11
N GLU A 240 10.15 3.30 -31.78
CA GLU A 240 11.32 2.52 -32.17
C GLU A 240 12.22 2.19 -30.97
N ALA A 241 12.36 3.11 -30.02
CA ALA A 241 13.25 2.96 -28.86
C ALA A 241 12.62 2.24 -27.65
N ILE A 242 11.28 2.17 -27.56
CA ILE A 242 10.59 1.69 -26.37
C ILE A 242 10.85 0.19 -26.09
N PRO A 243 11.23 -0.18 -24.86
CA PRO A 243 11.37 -1.58 -24.46
C PRO A 243 10.05 -2.37 -24.52
N GLN A 244 10.10 -3.63 -24.96
CA GLN A 244 8.91 -4.48 -25.20
C GLN A 244 8.00 -4.69 -23.96
N HIS A 245 8.55 -4.59 -22.75
CA HIS A 245 7.79 -4.80 -21.52
C HIS A 245 6.94 -3.58 -21.11
N LEU A 246 7.15 -2.40 -21.73
CA LEU A 246 6.39 -1.17 -21.47
C LEU A 246 5.12 -1.11 -22.36
N GLY A 247 4.25 -2.09 -22.19
CA GLY A 247 3.07 -2.27 -23.06
C GLY A 247 2.03 -1.15 -22.94
N TYR A 248 1.92 -0.49 -21.79
CA TYR A 248 1.01 0.64 -21.60
C TYR A 248 1.50 1.90 -22.30
N GLU A 249 2.78 2.23 -22.11
CA GLU A 249 3.47 3.31 -22.80
C GLU A 249 3.40 3.11 -24.32
N MET A 250 3.69 1.90 -24.83
CA MET A 250 3.55 1.55 -26.25
C MET A 250 2.12 1.77 -26.76
N SER A 251 1.11 1.43 -25.96
CA SER A 251 -0.30 1.62 -26.35
C SER A 251 -0.68 3.09 -26.47
N MET A 252 -0.15 3.95 -25.58
CA MET A 252 -0.33 5.41 -25.66
C MET A 252 0.34 5.98 -26.91
N LEU A 253 1.60 5.63 -27.17
CA LEU A 253 2.35 6.13 -28.33
C LEU A 253 1.67 5.75 -29.64
N ASN A 254 1.21 4.50 -29.78
CA ASN A 254 0.44 4.09 -30.96
C ASN A 254 -0.89 4.86 -31.09
N SER A 255 -1.51 5.25 -29.98
CA SER A 255 -2.68 6.13 -30.01
C SER A 255 -2.33 7.49 -30.59
N LEU A 256 -1.26 8.12 -30.10
CA LEU A 256 -0.78 9.43 -30.57
C LEU A 256 -0.36 9.38 -32.04
N LYS A 257 0.30 8.32 -32.48
CA LYS A 257 0.64 8.10 -33.89
C LYS A 257 -0.60 8.07 -34.78
N SER A 258 -1.66 7.40 -34.32
CA SER A 258 -2.92 7.29 -35.08
C SER A 258 -3.80 8.54 -35.00
N ARG A 259 -3.68 9.30 -33.91
CA ARG A 259 -4.48 10.48 -33.58
C ARG A 259 -3.59 11.51 -32.87
N PRO A 260 -2.83 12.31 -33.64
CA PRO A 260 -2.01 13.37 -33.07
C PRO A 260 -2.87 14.30 -32.22
N ASP A 261 -2.30 14.78 -31.11
CA ASP A 261 -2.91 15.71 -30.15
C ASP A 261 -4.18 15.23 -29.42
N ASP A 262 -4.65 13.99 -29.65
CA ASP A 262 -5.74 13.37 -28.89
C ASP A 262 -5.19 12.68 -27.61
N TRP A 263 -4.66 13.52 -26.72
CA TRP A 263 -4.06 13.10 -25.44
C TRP A 263 -5.03 12.34 -24.53
N VAL A 264 -6.32 12.70 -24.59
CA VAL A 264 -7.38 12.00 -23.85
C VAL A 264 -7.52 10.56 -24.37
N ALA A 265 -7.51 10.34 -25.68
CA ALA A 265 -7.56 8.99 -26.23
C ALA A 265 -6.29 8.18 -25.90
N ALA A 266 -5.12 8.82 -25.90
CA ALA A 266 -3.87 8.18 -25.47
C ALA A 266 -3.94 7.73 -24.01
N PHE A 267 -4.31 8.64 -23.09
CA PHE A 267 -4.49 8.29 -21.67
C PHE A 267 -5.51 7.17 -21.46
N ARG A 268 -6.61 7.15 -22.24
CA ARG A 268 -7.66 6.12 -22.16
C ARG A 268 -7.16 4.71 -22.51
N LYS A 269 -5.97 4.56 -23.09
CA LYS A 269 -5.36 3.24 -23.35
C LYS A 269 -4.95 2.53 -22.06
N LEU A 270 -4.75 3.25 -20.96
CA LEU A 270 -4.55 2.63 -19.66
C LEU A 270 -5.80 1.83 -19.25
N PRO A 271 -5.67 0.70 -18.53
CA PRO A 271 -6.81 0.03 -17.94
C PRO A 271 -7.62 0.95 -17.02
N ASN A 272 -8.95 0.82 -16.98
CA ASN A 272 -9.83 1.68 -16.17
C ASN A 272 -9.40 1.77 -14.69
N ASN A 273 -8.95 0.66 -14.10
CA ASN A 273 -8.48 0.64 -12.71
C ASN A 273 -7.21 1.47 -12.51
N LEU A 274 -6.28 1.44 -13.47
CA LEU A 274 -5.04 2.21 -13.41
C LEU A 274 -5.32 3.70 -13.62
N GLN A 275 -6.23 4.06 -14.52
CA GLN A 275 -6.69 5.44 -14.66
C GLN A 275 -7.29 5.96 -13.35
N LEU A 276 -8.16 5.18 -12.71
CA LEU A 276 -8.74 5.56 -11.41
C LEU A 276 -7.67 5.65 -10.29
N MET A 277 -6.63 4.82 -10.37
CA MET A 277 -5.52 4.85 -9.42
C MET A 277 -4.76 6.18 -9.43
N THR A 278 -4.65 6.85 -10.58
CA THR A 278 -4.02 8.19 -10.69
C THR A 278 -4.65 9.19 -9.72
N VAL A 279 -5.97 9.38 -9.82
CA VAL A 279 -6.75 10.25 -8.92
C VAL A 279 -6.64 9.80 -7.47
N HIS A 280 -6.83 8.50 -7.19
CA HIS A 280 -6.77 7.98 -5.81
C HIS A 280 -5.39 8.14 -5.17
N SER A 281 -4.32 8.03 -5.95
CA SER A 281 -2.95 8.22 -5.47
C SER A 281 -2.68 9.68 -5.14
N LEU A 282 -3.18 10.64 -5.93
CA LEU A 282 -3.10 12.06 -5.62
C LEU A 282 -3.83 12.39 -4.30
N GLN A 283 -5.04 11.87 -4.12
CA GLN A 283 -5.78 12.02 -2.86
C GLN A 283 -4.98 11.44 -1.68
N SER A 284 -4.36 10.28 -1.87
CA SER A 284 -3.56 9.61 -0.84
C SER A 284 -2.29 10.38 -0.47
N MET A 285 -1.69 11.05 -1.45
CA MET A 285 -0.51 11.91 -1.24
C MET A 285 -0.90 13.12 -0.39
N ALA A 286 -2.00 13.80 -0.74
CA ALA A 286 -2.53 14.90 0.06
C ALA A 286 -2.86 14.47 1.51
N PHE A 287 -3.45 13.29 1.69
CA PHE A 287 -3.69 12.71 3.01
C PHE A 287 -2.41 12.47 3.81
N ASN A 288 -1.37 11.92 3.18
CA ASN A 288 -0.08 11.71 3.85
C ASN A 288 0.52 13.04 4.31
N HIS A 289 0.62 14.04 3.44
CA HIS A 289 1.12 15.36 3.81
C HIS A 289 0.32 16.01 4.95
N ALA A 290 -1.01 15.94 4.91
CA ALA A 290 -1.86 16.46 5.98
C ALA A 290 -1.67 15.71 7.31
N LEU A 291 -1.48 14.38 7.28
CA LEU A 291 -1.17 13.58 8.45
C LEU A 291 0.21 13.96 9.04
N GLY A 292 1.22 14.16 8.19
CA GLY A 292 2.55 14.63 8.59
C GLY A 292 2.51 16.00 9.26
N ALA A 293 1.88 16.98 8.60
CA ALA A 293 1.73 18.34 9.12
C ALA A 293 0.98 18.38 10.47
N ARG A 294 -0.03 17.51 10.66
CA ARG A 294 -0.71 17.36 11.95
C ARG A 294 0.22 16.85 13.05
N ILE A 295 1.03 15.83 12.74
CA ILE A 295 2.00 15.25 13.68
C ILE A 295 3.05 16.28 14.07
N GLU A 296 3.58 17.03 13.09
CA GLU A 296 4.57 18.08 13.30
C GLU A 296 4.04 19.26 14.11
N SER A 297 2.74 19.55 13.98
CA SER A 297 2.04 20.54 14.81
C SER A 297 1.78 20.06 16.26
N GLY A 298 2.20 18.84 16.61
CA GLY A 298 2.03 18.27 17.95
C GLY A 298 0.60 17.79 18.26
N LEU A 299 -0.29 17.76 17.27
CA LEU A 299 -1.67 17.33 17.44
C LEU A 299 -1.78 15.81 17.43
N SER A 300 -2.57 15.27 18.37
CA SER A 300 -2.80 13.82 18.44
C SER A 300 -3.55 13.31 17.21
N ILE A 301 -3.14 12.15 16.69
CA ILE A 301 -3.83 11.47 15.58
C ILE A 301 -4.89 10.46 16.07
N THR A 302 -5.01 10.26 17.39
CA THR A 302 -5.98 9.32 18.01
C THR A 302 -6.99 10.01 18.91
N LEU A 303 -6.65 11.19 19.44
CA LEU A 303 -7.56 12.03 20.22
C LEU A 303 -7.96 13.27 19.42
N PRO A 304 -9.27 13.59 19.35
CA PRO A 304 -9.73 14.73 18.61
C PRO A 304 -9.54 16.05 19.37
N ILE A 305 -9.29 17.10 18.60
CA ILE A 305 -9.47 18.50 19.01
C ILE A 305 -10.81 19.04 18.51
N GLU A 306 -11.19 20.22 18.97
CA GLU A 306 -12.36 20.92 18.43
C GLU A 306 -12.16 21.20 16.94
N GLY A 307 -13.21 20.96 16.15
CA GLY A 307 -13.20 21.12 14.70
C GLY A 307 -12.74 19.91 13.89
N ASP A 308 -12.16 18.88 14.52
CA ASP A 308 -11.84 17.63 13.84
C ASP A 308 -13.10 16.95 13.29
N VAL A 309 -12.97 16.24 12.17
CA VAL A 309 -14.01 15.31 11.70
C VAL A 309 -13.67 13.91 12.19
N VAL A 310 -14.63 13.29 12.88
CA VAL A 310 -14.57 11.91 13.34
C VAL A 310 -15.59 11.03 12.62
N GLY A 311 -15.32 9.73 12.55
CA GLY A 311 -16.25 8.77 11.96
C GLY A 311 -16.31 7.45 12.74
N PRO A 312 -17.45 6.75 12.76
CA PRO A 312 -17.56 5.43 13.35
C PRO A 312 -16.64 4.42 12.66
N VAL A 313 -15.97 3.61 13.47
CA VAL A 313 -15.17 2.48 13.01
C VAL A 313 -16.09 1.26 12.91
N GLY A 314 -16.26 0.73 11.70
CA GLY A 314 -17.00 -0.52 11.49
C GLY A 314 -16.16 -1.76 11.80
N ASP A 315 -16.78 -2.94 11.71
CA ASP A 315 -16.24 -4.27 12.08
C ASP A 315 -14.90 -4.69 11.43
N LYS A 316 -14.33 -3.86 10.55
CA LYS A 316 -13.11 -4.11 9.78
C LYS A 316 -12.17 -2.91 9.75
N GLY A 317 -12.25 -2.02 10.74
CA GLY A 317 -11.40 -0.81 10.82
C GLY A 317 -11.74 0.29 9.80
N LYS A 318 -12.77 0.09 8.96
CA LYS A 318 -13.21 1.08 7.97
C LYS A 318 -14.08 2.14 8.61
N ILE A 319 -13.84 3.38 8.22
CA ILE A 319 -14.67 4.52 8.62
C ILE A 319 -15.99 4.49 7.88
N ASN A 320 -17.09 4.62 8.62
CA ASN A 320 -18.39 4.88 8.04
C ASN A 320 -18.52 6.37 7.68
N THR A 321 -18.21 6.67 6.42
CA THR A 321 -18.23 8.04 5.88
C THR A 321 -19.63 8.63 5.76
N GLY A 322 -20.69 7.82 5.86
CA GLY A 322 -22.07 8.29 5.91
C GLY A 322 -22.51 8.82 7.29
N LYS A 323 -21.67 8.70 8.32
CA LYS A 323 -21.97 9.09 9.71
C LYS A 323 -20.85 9.92 10.32
N LEU A 324 -20.25 10.81 9.54
CA LEU A 324 -19.21 11.71 10.02
C LEU A 324 -19.79 12.76 10.97
N SER A 325 -18.96 13.27 11.87
CA SER A 325 -19.34 14.33 12.80
C SER A 325 -18.16 15.27 13.04
N ILE A 326 -18.44 16.58 13.07
CA ILE A 326 -17.48 17.60 13.47
C ILE A 326 -17.48 17.70 14.98
N VAL A 327 -16.30 17.72 15.58
CA VAL A 327 -16.12 17.79 17.03
C VAL A 327 -16.36 19.22 17.48
N THR A 328 -17.21 19.40 18.48
CA THR A 328 -17.44 20.68 19.17
C THR A 328 -16.96 20.59 20.61
N SER A 329 -16.74 21.73 21.26
CA SER A 329 -16.44 21.80 22.70
C SER A 329 -17.36 20.91 23.56
N ASP A 330 -18.68 20.96 23.34
CA ASP A 330 -19.68 20.16 24.08
C ASP A 330 -19.57 18.64 23.83
N THR A 331 -19.27 18.24 22.59
CA THR A 331 -19.26 16.83 22.20
C THR A 331 -17.91 16.15 22.43
N ARG A 332 -16.83 16.93 22.52
CA ARG A 332 -15.44 16.46 22.62
C ARG A 332 -15.23 15.42 23.72
N PRO A 333 -15.67 15.58 24.99
CA PRO A 333 -15.41 14.57 26.02
C PRO A 333 -15.96 13.19 25.67
N ARG A 334 -17.18 13.15 25.12
CA ARG A 334 -17.83 11.90 24.69
C ARG A 334 -17.16 11.30 23.46
N ILE A 335 -16.77 12.13 22.49
CA ILE A 335 -16.09 11.67 21.27
C ILE A 335 -14.70 11.14 21.61
N SER A 336 -13.91 11.85 22.41
CA SER A 336 -12.59 11.41 22.86
C SER A 336 -12.65 10.05 23.56
N ARG A 337 -13.63 9.86 24.47
CA ARG A 337 -13.85 8.55 25.10
C ARG A 337 -14.15 7.45 24.08
N ASN A 338 -14.96 7.72 23.06
CA ASN A 338 -15.26 6.72 22.04
C ASN A 338 -14.08 6.48 21.08
N CYS A 339 -13.20 7.46 20.86
CA CYS A 339 -11.95 7.27 20.13
C CYS A 339 -10.99 6.36 20.90
N LEU A 340 -10.86 6.58 22.21
CA LEU A 340 -10.07 5.72 23.09
C LEU A 340 -10.60 4.28 23.11
N LEU A 341 -11.93 4.10 23.08
CA LEU A 341 -12.58 2.78 22.97
C LEU A 341 -12.56 2.18 21.55
N GLY A 342 -11.95 2.85 20.56
CA GLY A 342 -11.86 2.38 19.18
C GLY A 342 -13.19 2.38 18.40
N ARG A 343 -14.24 3.02 18.92
CA ARG A 343 -15.57 3.09 18.29
C ARG A 343 -15.69 4.23 17.28
N LEU A 344 -14.92 5.30 17.49
CA LEU A 344 -14.74 6.41 16.56
C LEU A 344 -13.25 6.52 16.22
N ALA A 345 -12.92 7.12 15.09
CA ALA A 345 -11.56 7.54 14.80
C ALA A 345 -11.52 9.00 14.33
N VAL A 346 -10.43 9.68 14.66
CA VAL A 346 -10.06 10.94 14.01
C VAL A 346 -9.70 10.64 12.56
N THR A 347 -10.18 11.47 11.64
CA THR A 347 -10.01 11.24 10.21
C THR A 347 -9.19 12.34 9.55
N GLY A 348 -8.67 12.09 8.35
CA GLY A 348 -8.03 13.06 7.46
C GLY A 348 -8.70 13.05 6.09
N THR A 349 -8.58 14.17 5.38
CA THR A 349 -9.23 14.39 4.08
C THR A 349 -8.55 13.59 2.97
N LEU A 350 -9.35 12.87 2.20
CA LEU A 350 -9.01 12.44 0.86
C LEU A 350 -9.76 13.39 -0.08
N PRO A 351 -9.10 14.41 -0.66
CA PRO A 351 -9.76 15.57 -1.26
C PRO A 351 -10.65 15.20 -2.45
N GLY A 352 -11.65 16.03 -2.72
CA GLY A 352 -12.59 15.84 -3.81
C GLY A 352 -13.58 17.00 -3.91
N SER A 353 -14.56 16.87 -4.79
CA SER A 353 -15.47 17.97 -5.12
C SER A 353 -16.48 18.31 -4.01
N GLU A 354 -16.65 17.40 -3.05
CA GLU A 354 -17.56 17.51 -1.93
C GLU A 354 -16.86 16.97 -0.66
N GLY A 355 -17.53 16.98 0.49
CA GLY A 355 -17.08 16.29 1.68
C GLY A 355 -17.22 17.10 2.96
N THR A 356 -17.25 16.39 4.09
CA THR A 356 -17.21 17.01 5.42
C THR A 356 -15.78 17.46 5.69
N GLN A 357 -15.58 18.77 5.76
CA GLN A 357 -14.30 19.39 6.05
C GLN A 357 -14.13 19.62 7.55
N PRO A 358 -12.89 19.57 8.08
CA PRO A 358 -12.62 20.05 9.42
C PRO A 358 -12.85 21.57 9.52
N VAL A 359 -12.88 22.09 10.74
CA VAL A 359 -12.88 23.53 11.03
C VAL A 359 -11.79 23.87 12.05
N GLY A 360 -11.41 25.14 12.14
CA GLY A 360 -10.37 25.60 13.07
C GLY A 360 -8.98 25.11 12.69
N GLU A 361 -8.16 24.79 13.68
CA GLU A 361 -6.73 24.51 13.51
C GLU A 361 -6.43 23.41 12.48
N MET A 362 -7.19 22.31 12.46
CA MET A 362 -6.98 21.26 11.46
C MET A 362 -7.38 21.71 10.04
N ALA A 363 -8.33 22.62 9.89
CA ALA A 363 -8.69 23.17 8.59
C ALA A 363 -7.57 24.07 8.05
N ASP A 364 -6.95 24.87 8.91
CA ASP A 364 -5.81 25.71 8.53
C ASP A 364 -4.60 24.85 8.10
N ILE A 365 -4.34 23.75 8.81
CA ILE A 365 -3.30 22.76 8.44
C ILE A 365 -3.61 22.12 7.08
N GLU A 366 -4.84 21.60 6.86
CA GLU A 366 -5.21 20.98 5.58
C GLU A 366 -5.15 22.00 4.42
N ALA A 367 -5.58 23.24 4.65
CA ALA A 367 -5.56 24.31 3.65
C ALA A 367 -4.12 24.66 3.21
N LYS A 368 -3.20 24.81 4.17
CA LYS A 368 -1.79 25.08 3.89
C LYS A 368 -1.16 23.94 3.07
N VAL A 369 -1.41 22.69 3.46
CA VAL A 369 -0.93 21.52 2.71
C VAL A 369 -1.50 21.49 1.30
N PHE A 370 -2.79 21.82 1.11
CA PHE A 370 -3.38 21.85 -0.22
C PHE A 370 -2.85 22.99 -1.08
N GLU A 371 -2.46 24.12 -0.48
CA GLU A 371 -1.79 25.22 -1.19
C GLU A 371 -0.38 24.81 -1.62
N GLU A 372 0.43 24.25 -0.71
CA GLU A 372 1.78 23.75 -1.00
C GLU A 372 1.77 22.65 -2.07
N LEU A 373 0.75 21.80 -2.04
CA LEU A 373 0.53 20.78 -3.04
C LEU A 373 -0.23 21.31 -4.26
N GLU A 374 -0.50 22.60 -4.45
CA GLU A 374 -1.24 23.15 -5.60
C GLU A 374 -2.57 22.41 -5.90
N LEU A 375 -3.31 22.04 -4.86
CA LEU A 375 -4.60 21.36 -4.93
C LEU A 375 -5.80 22.28 -4.61
N SER A 376 -5.54 23.48 -4.09
CA SER A 376 -6.59 24.40 -3.61
C SER A 376 -7.60 24.82 -4.69
N GLU A 377 -7.16 24.99 -5.93
CA GLU A 377 -7.99 25.45 -7.05
C GLU A 377 -8.63 24.30 -7.85
N ILE A 378 -8.41 23.05 -7.45
CA ILE A 378 -8.89 21.87 -8.20
C ILE A 378 -10.35 21.58 -7.83
N ASP A 379 -11.24 21.58 -8.82
CA ASP A 379 -12.67 21.29 -8.61
C ASP A 379 -13.00 19.79 -8.52
N TRP A 380 -12.03 18.92 -8.80
CA TRP A 380 -12.10 17.45 -8.81
C TRP A 380 -13.14 16.86 -9.78
N HIS A 381 -13.59 17.64 -10.77
CA HIS A 381 -14.51 17.23 -11.82
C HIS A 381 -13.78 16.98 -13.14
N VAL A 382 -13.49 15.71 -13.43
CA VAL A 382 -12.76 15.31 -14.65
C VAL A 382 -13.74 15.22 -15.83
N LYS A 383 -14.08 16.35 -16.44
CA LYS A 383 -15.07 16.46 -17.53
C LYS A 383 -14.80 15.50 -18.69
N ALA A 384 -13.54 15.38 -19.11
CA ALA A 384 -13.16 14.52 -20.23
C ALA A 384 -13.37 13.02 -19.95
N ILE A 385 -13.27 12.60 -18.68
CA ILE A 385 -13.45 11.20 -18.27
C ILE A 385 -14.26 11.17 -16.97
N PRO A 386 -15.60 11.29 -17.04
CA PRO A 386 -16.45 11.52 -15.86
C PRO A 386 -16.33 10.48 -14.74
N ARG A 387 -15.93 9.24 -15.05
CA ARG A 387 -15.67 8.21 -14.03
C ARG A 387 -14.46 8.48 -13.14
N LEU A 388 -13.62 9.46 -13.49
CA LEU A 388 -12.47 9.89 -12.70
C LEU A 388 -12.82 11.05 -11.74
N THR A 389 -14.02 11.63 -11.87
CA THR A 389 -14.55 12.59 -10.89
C THR A 389 -14.71 11.93 -9.54
N THR A 390 -14.31 12.62 -8.47
CA THR A 390 -14.38 12.12 -7.10
C THR A 390 -15.02 13.15 -6.18
N LYS A 391 -15.99 12.69 -5.37
CA LYS A 391 -16.61 13.49 -4.31
C LYS A 391 -15.72 13.64 -3.08
N GLY A 392 -14.55 13.02 -3.04
CA GLY A 392 -13.72 13.01 -1.85
C GLY A 392 -14.25 12.07 -0.78
N THR A 393 -13.42 11.77 0.20
CA THR A 393 -13.77 10.90 1.32
C THR A 393 -12.87 11.18 2.52
N ARG A 394 -12.96 10.35 3.57
CA ARG A 394 -12.18 10.49 4.79
C ARG A 394 -11.53 9.16 5.15
N ARG A 395 -10.30 9.20 5.65
CA ARG A 395 -9.52 8.03 6.11
C ARG A 395 -9.14 8.22 7.57
N ALA A 396 -9.15 7.16 8.38
CA ALA A 396 -8.68 7.23 9.77
C ALA A 396 -7.20 7.62 9.81
N LEU A 397 -6.82 8.55 10.70
CA LEU A 397 -5.43 8.98 10.84
C LEU A 397 -4.54 7.92 11.49
N ALA A 398 -5.11 7.10 12.37
CA ALA A 398 -4.41 6.00 13.04
C ALA A 398 -4.95 4.63 12.59
N GLY A 399 -4.02 3.71 12.35
CA GLY A 399 -4.28 2.30 12.11
C GLY A 399 -4.23 1.51 13.41
N GLN A 400 -4.70 0.27 13.37
CA GLN A 400 -4.64 -0.65 14.49
C GLN A 400 -3.82 -1.89 14.12
N PHE A 401 -3.08 -2.43 15.08
CA PHE A 401 -2.40 -3.71 15.00
C PHE A 401 -2.54 -4.48 16.32
N SER A 402 -2.40 -5.80 16.26
CA SER A 402 -2.43 -6.67 17.44
C SER A 402 -1.41 -7.80 17.31
N ASP A 403 -1.27 -8.63 18.34
CA ASP A 403 -0.38 -9.80 18.37
C ASP A 403 1.08 -9.46 18.00
N PHE A 404 1.56 -8.29 18.42
CA PHE A 404 2.91 -7.83 18.08
C PHE A 404 3.97 -8.61 18.86
N ALA A 405 4.95 -9.16 18.13
CA ALA A 405 6.14 -9.77 18.69
C ALA A 405 7.31 -9.58 17.73
N CYS A 406 8.52 -9.48 18.27
CA CYS A 406 9.76 -9.53 17.50
C CYS A 406 10.71 -10.56 18.09
N GLU A 407 11.49 -11.23 17.24
CA GLU A 407 12.50 -12.21 17.64
C GLU A 407 13.70 -12.17 16.69
N GLU A 408 14.88 -12.52 17.21
CA GLU A 408 16.06 -12.74 16.37
C GLU A 408 15.82 -13.94 15.44
N VAL A 409 16.37 -13.85 14.23
CA VAL A 409 16.49 -15.01 13.34
C VAL A 409 17.92 -15.14 12.84
N SER A 410 18.34 -16.38 12.64
CA SER A 410 19.69 -16.68 12.16
C SER A 410 19.98 -15.96 10.84
N GLN A 411 21.20 -15.42 10.74
CA GLN A 411 21.76 -14.96 9.50
C GLN A 411 21.92 -16.14 8.53
N ILE A 412 21.70 -15.86 7.25
CA ILE A 412 21.82 -16.83 6.16
C ILE A 412 22.64 -16.14 5.08
N ASP A 413 23.59 -16.84 4.48
CA ASP A 413 24.28 -16.32 3.30
C ASP A 413 23.31 -16.29 2.11
N LEU A 414 23.08 -15.09 1.58
CA LEU A 414 22.17 -14.85 0.45
C LEU A 414 22.92 -14.40 -0.80
N THR A 415 24.25 -14.42 -0.79
CA THR A 415 25.10 -13.95 -1.90
C THR A 415 24.79 -14.65 -3.23
N GLU A 416 24.51 -15.95 -3.20
CA GLU A 416 24.16 -16.71 -4.41
C GLU A 416 22.70 -16.55 -4.85
N SER A 417 21.81 -16.14 -3.94
CA SER A 417 20.35 -16.17 -4.16
C SER A 417 19.72 -14.79 -4.35
N ASN A 418 20.45 -13.71 -4.10
CA ASN A 418 19.95 -12.35 -4.24
C ASN A 418 21.05 -11.38 -4.72
N GLU A 419 20.87 -10.83 -5.93
CA GLU A 419 21.86 -9.93 -6.55
C GLU A 419 22.10 -8.64 -5.75
N LYS A 420 21.06 -8.07 -5.11
CA LYS A 420 21.21 -6.87 -4.28
C LYS A 420 22.06 -7.19 -3.05
N TRP A 421 21.79 -8.33 -2.40
CA TRP A 421 22.58 -8.79 -1.27
C TRP A 421 24.05 -9.03 -1.66
N ALA A 422 24.28 -9.66 -2.82
CA ALA A 422 25.61 -9.96 -3.33
C ALA A 422 26.43 -8.70 -3.66
N LYS A 423 25.79 -7.64 -4.15
CA LYS A 423 26.45 -6.35 -4.45
C LYS A 423 26.81 -5.55 -3.19
N GLY A 424 26.18 -5.86 -2.06
CA GLY A 424 26.34 -5.09 -0.82
C GLY A 424 25.54 -3.77 -0.83
N PRO A 425 25.55 -3.04 0.31
CA PRO A 425 24.84 -1.77 0.44
C PRO A 425 25.45 -0.69 -0.45
N SER A 426 24.58 0.14 -1.02
CA SER A 426 24.98 1.35 -1.77
C SER A 426 25.11 2.56 -0.84
N GLU A 427 25.65 3.66 -1.34
CA GLU A 427 25.68 4.91 -0.56
C GLU A 427 24.27 5.37 -0.16
N GLY A 428 24.07 5.67 1.12
CA GLY A 428 22.76 6.03 1.67
C GLY A 428 21.85 4.84 2.02
N ASP A 429 22.26 3.60 1.74
CA ASP A 429 21.55 2.42 2.22
C ASP A 429 21.73 2.27 3.75
N ARG A 430 20.65 1.93 4.45
CA ARG A 430 20.64 1.55 5.87
C ARG A 430 20.40 0.06 6.01
N TRP A 431 21.34 -0.77 5.54
CA TRP A 431 21.37 -2.20 5.80
C TRP A 431 22.81 -2.71 5.69
N HIS A 432 23.13 -3.81 6.37
CA HIS A 432 24.47 -4.41 6.33
C HIS A 432 24.39 -5.94 6.35
N PRO A 433 25.16 -6.67 5.51
CA PRO A 433 25.11 -8.14 5.48
C PRO A 433 25.40 -8.82 6.83
N GLU A 434 26.30 -8.23 7.63
CA GLU A 434 26.65 -8.70 8.98
C GLU A 434 25.70 -8.19 10.08
N GLY A 435 24.71 -7.37 9.73
CA GLY A 435 23.70 -6.88 10.65
C GLY A 435 22.74 -7.98 11.11
N CYS A 436 22.20 -7.87 12.31
CA CYS A 436 21.24 -8.85 12.83
C CYS A 436 19.99 -8.95 11.93
N CYS A 437 19.26 -10.05 12.02
CA CYS A 437 17.99 -10.24 11.32
C CYS A 437 16.86 -10.36 12.33
N ILE A 438 15.79 -9.58 12.15
CA ILE A 438 14.65 -9.54 13.06
C ILE A 438 13.40 -10.02 12.36
N ARG A 439 12.66 -10.93 12.98
CA ARG A 439 11.33 -11.34 12.53
C ARG A 439 10.27 -10.66 13.37
N PHE A 440 9.38 -9.93 12.69
CA PHE A 440 8.17 -9.35 13.26
C PHE A 440 6.98 -10.27 13.02
N ARG A 441 6.13 -10.43 14.04
CA ARG A 441 4.80 -11.02 13.94
C ARG A 441 3.78 -10.00 14.42
N PHE A 442 2.70 -9.81 13.68
CA PHE A 442 1.60 -8.92 14.04
C PHE A 442 0.38 -9.18 13.16
N SER A 443 -0.79 -8.71 13.59
CA SER A 443 -2.05 -8.80 12.84
C SER A 443 -2.53 -7.40 12.46
N LEU A 444 -3.01 -7.24 11.22
CA LEU A 444 -3.59 -5.97 10.73
C LEU A 444 -5.00 -6.17 10.19
N PRO A 445 -5.91 -5.19 10.40
CA PRO A 445 -7.23 -5.23 9.80
C PRO A 445 -7.16 -5.07 8.26
N PRO A 446 -8.22 -5.43 7.53
CA PRO A 446 -8.27 -5.30 6.08
C PRO A 446 -8.08 -3.85 5.62
N GLY A 447 -7.23 -3.62 4.61
CA GLY A 447 -7.00 -2.29 4.03
C GLY A 447 -5.87 -1.48 4.68
N THR A 448 -5.16 -2.09 5.63
CA THR A 448 -3.94 -1.56 6.25
C THR A 448 -2.71 -2.27 5.66
N TYR A 449 -1.59 -1.56 5.56
CA TYR A 449 -0.38 -2.06 4.91
C TYR A 449 0.68 -2.45 5.96
N ALA A 450 1.26 -3.66 5.86
CA ALA A 450 2.33 -4.08 6.77
C ALA A 450 3.57 -3.20 6.67
N THR A 451 3.85 -2.69 5.47
CA THR A 451 4.98 -1.79 5.21
C THR A 451 4.87 -0.48 5.98
N THR A 452 3.66 0.02 6.27
CA THR A 452 3.48 1.28 7.00
C THR A 452 3.63 1.11 8.50
N LEU A 453 3.28 -0.05 9.07
CA LEU A 453 3.63 -0.37 10.45
C LEU A 453 5.15 -0.58 10.60
N LEU A 454 5.73 -1.40 9.71
CA LEU A 454 7.16 -1.70 9.75
C LEU A 454 8.03 -0.46 9.50
N ARG A 455 7.53 0.53 8.75
CA ARG A 455 8.20 1.82 8.56
C ARG A 455 8.53 2.48 9.89
N GLU A 456 7.64 2.45 10.87
CA GLU A 456 7.84 3.10 12.18
C GLU A 456 9.05 2.51 12.93
N PHE A 457 9.30 1.20 12.78
CA PHE A 457 10.40 0.48 13.45
C PHE A 457 11.69 0.44 12.62
N THR A 458 11.57 0.30 11.31
CA THR A 458 12.74 0.15 10.42
C THR A 458 13.35 1.49 10.06
N ARG A 459 12.53 2.51 9.73
CA ARG A 459 12.98 3.80 9.20
C ARG A 459 14.03 3.66 8.08
N ALA A 460 13.87 2.60 7.28
CA ALA A 460 14.72 2.35 6.13
C ALA A 460 14.32 3.29 4.98
N PRO A 461 15.28 3.75 4.17
CA PRO A 461 15.02 4.45 2.92
C PRO A 461 13.99 3.73 2.04
N LEU A 462 13.06 4.48 1.42
CA LEU A 462 11.95 3.91 0.66
C LEU A 462 12.40 3.04 -0.52
N HIS A 463 13.55 3.36 -1.12
CA HIS A 463 14.12 2.60 -2.23
C HIS A 463 14.67 1.22 -1.83
N GLN A 464 14.81 0.94 -0.53
CA GLN A 464 15.22 -0.37 0.00
C GLN A 464 14.07 -1.38 0.16
N SER A 465 12.82 -0.91 0.08
CA SER A 465 11.61 -1.63 0.49
C SER A 465 11.03 -2.58 -0.55
#